data_AF-A0A6C0EB55-F1
#
_entry.id   AF-A0A6C0EB55-F1
#
_cell.length_a   1.000
_cell.length_b   1.000
_cell.length_c   1.000
_cell.angle_alpha   90.00
_cell.angle_beta   90.00
_cell.angle_gamma   90.00
#
_symmetry.space_group_name_H-M   'P 1'
#
loop_
_entity.id
_entity.type
_entity.pdbx_description
1 polymer ?
#
loop_
_entity_poly.entity_id
_entity_poly.type
_entity_poly.pdbx_seq_one_letter_code
_entity_poly.pdbx_strand_id
1 'polypeptide(L)'
;MEVIGYTIIEVYADYICVVLVGDKDTIGKMCTELNKTNTDTGIKYISVRIDVPVSISSEKMQKSIKKNIEIGTSVETAQPYAYACGFKKNSYALMMLEETNDKVTLLYPKLSFNTNDDPEDIIIKWLKKKINKVPKSIKKSIKHVGIIGMNEDILLYVAKVRDD
;
A
#
# COMPACT_ATOMS: atom_id res chain seq x y z
N MET A 1 29.65 10.24 -31.32
CA MET A 1 28.53 10.33 -30.35
C MET A 1 27.79 9.00 -30.43
N GLU A 2 27.96 8.13 -29.45
CA GLU A 2 27.14 6.92 -29.34
C GLU A 2 25.76 7.30 -28.85
N VAL A 3 24.74 6.99 -29.65
CA VAL A 3 23.34 7.05 -29.22
C VAL A 3 23.10 5.78 -28.41
N ILE A 4 23.02 5.91 -27.08
CA ILE A 4 22.56 4.82 -26.22
C ILE A 4 21.10 4.57 -26.58
N GLY A 5 20.81 3.46 -27.27
CA GLY A 5 19.46 3.05 -27.58
C GLY A 5 18.73 2.66 -26.31
N TYR A 6 17.77 3.47 -25.88
CA TYR A 6 16.87 3.10 -24.79
C TYR A 6 15.79 2.18 -25.35
N THR A 7 15.64 1.01 -24.74
CA THR A 7 14.45 0.18 -24.98
C THR A 7 13.33 0.74 -24.11
N ILE A 8 12.31 1.32 -24.74
CA ILE A 8 11.08 1.70 -24.07
C ILE A 8 10.28 0.41 -23.89
N ILE A 9 10.17 -0.06 -22.65
CA ILE A 9 9.28 -1.16 -22.29
C ILE A 9 7.94 -0.53 -21.92
N GLU A 10 6.94 -0.68 -22.77
CA GLU A 10 5.55 -0.34 -22.44
C GLU A 10 4.98 -1.43 -21.55
N VAL A 11 4.59 -1.06 -20.33
CA VAL A 11 3.97 -1.97 -19.36
C VAL A 11 2.51 -1.60 -19.23
N TYR A 12 1.64 -2.56 -19.53
CA TYR A 12 0.19 -2.42 -19.41
C TYR A 12 -0.24 -2.95 -18.04
N ALA A 13 -0.16 -2.10 -17.03
CA ALA A 13 -0.66 -2.42 -15.70
C ALA A 13 -2.13 -1.96 -15.56
N ASP A 14 -2.95 -2.77 -14.91
CA ASP A 14 -4.35 -2.41 -14.63
C ASP A 14 -4.50 -1.71 -13.27
N TYR A 15 -3.47 -1.83 -12.41
CA TYR A 15 -3.54 -1.41 -11.02
C TYR A 15 -2.25 -0.81 -10.49
N ILE A 16 -2.40 0.06 -9.49
CA ILE A 16 -1.33 0.56 -8.63
C ILE A 16 -1.50 -0.08 -7.24
N CYS A 17 -0.44 -0.68 -6.70
CA CYS A 17 -0.34 -1.06 -5.29
C CYS A 17 0.48 -0.01 -4.56
N VAL A 18 -0.07 0.55 -3.47
CA VAL A 18 0.58 1.62 -2.70
C VAL A 18 0.99 1.13 -1.32
N VAL A 19 2.28 1.20 -1.00
CA VAL A 19 2.78 0.93 0.34
C VAL A 19 3.18 2.25 1.01
N LEU A 20 2.35 2.70 1.95
CA LEU A 20 2.62 3.89 2.74
C LEU A 20 3.30 3.51 4.05
N VAL A 21 4.50 4.04 4.31
CA VAL A 21 5.33 3.63 5.43
C VAL A 21 5.74 4.82 6.30
N GLY A 22 5.58 4.70 7.60
CA GLY A 22 5.91 5.74 8.58
C GLY A 22 6.21 5.14 9.96
N ASP A 23 6.27 5.98 10.99
CA ASP A 23 6.25 5.48 12.37
C ASP A 23 4.84 4.99 12.78
N LYS A 24 4.78 4.31 13.93
CA LYS A 24 3.53 3.71 14.45
C LYS A 24 2.42 4.74 14.61
N ASP A 25 2.75 5.90 15.16
CA ASP A 25 1.76 6.90 15.55
C ASP A 25 1.21 7.61 14.33
N THR A 26 2.08 7.99 13.39
CA THR A 26 1.71 8.62 12.12
C THR A 26 0.81 7.70 11.29
N ILE A 27 1.20 6.42 11.12
CA ILE A 27 0.38 5.46 10.38
C ILE A 27 -0.91 5.13 11.15
N GLY A 28 -0.87 5.04 12.48
CA GLY A 28 -2.04 4.82 13.32
C GLY A 28 -3.08 5.94 13.23
N LYS A 29 -2.63 7.21 13.24
CA LYS A 29 -3.50 8.38 12.98
C LYS A 29 -4.12 8.29 11.60
N MET A 30 -3.33 7.96 10.58
CA MET A 30 -3.82 7.81 9.21
C MET A 30 -4.86 6.69 9.08
N CYS A 31 -4.64 5.53 9.71
CA CYS A 31 -5.64 4.46 9.79
C CYS A 31 -6.94 4.94 10.44
N THR A 32 -6.83 5.74 11.50
CA THR A 32 -7.99 6.27 12.22
C THR A 32 -8.82 7.19 11.33
N GLU A 33 -8.18 8.12 10.61
CA GLU A 33 -8.86 9.01 9.67
C GLU A 33 -9.49 8.25 8.49
N LEU A 34 -8.76 7.28 7.92
CA LEU A 34 -9.28 6.44 6.85
C LEU A 34 -10.47 5.58 7.31
N ASN A 35 -10.45 5.05 8.53
CA ASN A 35 -11.54 4.24 9.04
C ASN A 35 -12.81 5.06 9.32
N LYS A 36 -12.68 6.36 9.64
CA LYS A 36 -13.84 7.26 9.79
C LYS A 36 -14.62 7.41 8.48
N THR A 37 -13.96 7.32 7.33
CA THR A 37 -14.57 7.54 6.00
C THR A 37 -14.96 6.25 5.29
N ASN A 38 -14.75 5.07 5.90
CA ASN A 38 -14.93 3.77 5.26
C ASN A 38 -15.89 2.82 6.00
N THR A 39 -16.78 3.34 6.85
CA THR A 39 -17.65 2.55 7.74
C THR A 39 -18.50 1.49 7.02
N ASP A 40 -18.87 1.73 5.76
CA ASP A 40 -19.84 0.89 5.03
C ASP A 40 -19.20 0.06 3.91
N THR A 41 -17.87 0.07 3.80
CA THR A 41 -17.16 -0.51 2.64
C THR A 41 -16.63 -1.93 2.86
N GLY A 42 -16.77 -2.49 4.06
CA GLY A 42 -16.10 -3.74 4.44
C GLY A 42 -14.57 -3.61 4.53
N ILE A 43 -14.01 -2.40 4.36
CA ILE A 43 -12.58 -2.14 4.41
C ILE A 43 -12.20 -1.52 5.76
N LYS A 44 -11.23 -2.12 6.44
CA LYS A 44 -10.61 -1.61 7.66
C LYS A 44 -9.12 -1.41 7.47
N TYR A 45 -8.67 -0.17 7.63
CA TYR A 45 -7.27 0.20 7.59
C TYR A 45 -6.58 -0.09 8.92
N ILE A 46 -5.38 -0.67 8.84
CA ILE A 46 -4.58 -1.10 9.98
C ILE A 46 -3.11 -0.73 9.80
N SER A 47 -2.40 -0.65 10.91
CA SER A 47 -0.98 -0.37 10.98
C SER A 47 -0.23 -1.66 11.28
N VAL A 48 0.64 -2.10 10.37
CA VAL A 48 1.38 -3.36 10.48
C VAL A 48 2.88 -3.09 10.40
N ARG A 49 3.67 -3.74 11.26
CA ARG A 49 5.13 -3.60 11.24
C ARG A 49 5.69 -4.12 9.93
N ILE A 50 6.51 -3.32 9.24
CA ILE A 50 7.09 -3.72 7.96
C ILE A 50 8.23 -4.74 8.13
N ASP A 51 8.87 -4.75 9.30
CA ASP A 51 9.98 -5.66 9.62
C ASP A 51 9.52 -7.03 10.16
N VAL A 52 8.21 -7.27 10.19
CA VAL A 52 7.61 -8.56 10.57
C VAL A 52 6.95 -9.13 9.33
N PRO A 53 7.28 -10.37 8.90
CA PRO A 53 6.59 -11.04 7.80
C PRO A 53 5.08 -10.94 7.94
N VAL A 54 4.40 -10.62 6.84
CA VAL A 54 2.95 -10.42 6.85
C VAL A 54 2.18 -11.66 7.31
N SER A 55 2.69 -12.86 7.02
CA SER A 55 2.13 -14.13 7.50
C SER A 55 2.02 -14.18 9.02
N ILE A 56 3.10 -13.85 9.73
CA ILE A 56 3.13 -13.77 11.19
C ILE A 56 2.17 -12.71 11.72
N SER A 57 2.07 -11.57 11.03
CA SER A 57 1.12 -10.51 11.40
C SER A 57 -0.33 -10.98 11.23
N SER A 58 -0.63 -11.70 10.14
CA SER A 58 -1.96 -12.25 9.86
C SER A 58 -2.41 -13.26 10.93
N GLU A 59 -1.54 -14.20 11.34
CA GLU A 59 -1.85 -15.19 12.38
C GLU A 59 -2.22 -14.54 13.72
N LYS A 60 -1.50 -13.49 14.11
CA LYS A 60 -1.80 -12.72 15.33
C LYS A 60 -3.15 -12.01 15.23
N MET A 61 -3.48 -11.48 14.06
CA MET A 61 -4.77 -10.83 13.81
C MET A 61 -5.92 -11.83 13.83
N GLN A 62 -5.77 -13.01 13.20
CA GLN A 62 -6.76 -14.08 13.19
C GLN A 62 -7.20 -14.48 14.61
N LYS A 63 -6.24 -14.62 15.53
CA LYS A 63 -6.52 -14.89 16.95
C LYS A 63 -7.40 -13.82 17.61
N SER A 64 -7.22 -12.56 17.20
CA SER A 64 -7.95 -11.42 17.76
C SER A 64 -9.36 -11.29 17.19
N ILE A 65 -9.52 -11.48 15.86
CA ILE A 65 -10.80 -11.26 15.17
C ILE A 65 -11.66 -12.51 15.03
N LYS A 66 -11.13 -13.70 15.38
CA LYS A 66 -11.80 -15.01 15.26
C LYS A 66 -12.34 -15.30 13.85
N LYS A 67 -11.63 -14.82 12.83
CA LYS A 67 -11.88 -15.08 11.41
C LYS A 67 -10.57 -15.46 10.74
N ASN A 68 -10.63 -16.32 9.72
CA ASN A 68 -9.48 -16.61 8.89
C ASN A 68 -9.12 -15.37 8.07
N ILE A 69 -7.82 -15.09 7.96
CA ILE A 69 -7.30 -13.98 7.16
C ILE A 69 -6.46 -14.57 6.04
N GLU A 70 -6.90 -14.34 4.80
CA GLU A 70 -6.13 -14.64 3.60
C GLU A 70 -5.15 -13.49 3.33
N ILE A 71 -3.94 -13.80 2.86
CA ILE A 71 -2.96 -12.80 2.47
C ILE A 71 -3.10 -12.59 0.96
N GLY A 72 -3.31 -11.35 0.52
CA GLY A 72 -3.39 -11.09 -0.90
C GLY A 72 -2.08 -11.37 -1.62
N THR A 73 -2.20 -11.83 -2.87
CA THR A 73 -1.09 -12.32 -3.69
C THR A 73 0.04 -11.31 -3.89
N SER A 74 -0.27 -10.02 -3.95
CA SER A 74 0.73 -8.96 -4.14
C SER A 74 1.48 -8.60 -2.85
N VAL A 75 0.94 -8.93 -1.68
CA VAL A 75 1.42 -8.42 -0.39
C VAL A 75 2.77 -9.01 0.00
N GLU A 76 2.94 -10.32 -0.20
CA GLU A 76 4.20 -11.02 0.11
C GLU A 76 5.36 -10.55 -0.76
N THR A 77 5.06 -10.02 -1.95
CA THR A 77 6.06 -9.41 -2.83
C THR A 77 6.25 -7.91 -2.51
N ALA A 78 5.17 -7.17 -2.26
CA ALA A 78 5.23 -5.73 -1.98
C ALA A 78 5.99 -5.41 -0.69
N GLN A 79 5.81 -6.21 0.36
CA GLN A 79 6.45 -5.99 1.66
C GLN A 79 7.99 -5.92 1.58
N PRO A 80 8.71 -6.90 0.99
CA PRO A 80 10.17 -6.84 0.89
C PRO A 80 10.67 -5.70 0.00
N TYR A 81 9.99 -5.35 -1.09
CA TYR A 81 10.34 -4.16 -1.90
C TYR A 81 10.23 -2.87 -1.08
N ALA A 82 9.14 -2.73 -0.32
CA ALA A 82 8.97 -1.61 0.57
C ALA A 82 10.03 -1.62 1.68
N TYR A 83 10.38 -2.76 2.27
CA TYR A 83 11.47 -2.86 3.25
C TYR A 83 12.83 -2.41 2.66
N ALA A 84 13.15 -2.86 1.44
CA ALA A 84 14.38 -2.52 0.72
C ALA A 84 14.51 -1.03 0.39
N CYS A 85 13.41 -0.28 0.38
CA CYS A 85 13.41 1.16 0.16
C CYS A 85 13.99 2.00 1.32
N GLY A 86 14.57 1.36 2.33
CA GLY A 86 15.28 2.02 3.44
C GLY A 86 14.44 2.21 4.70
N PHE A 87 13.30 1.53 4.79
CA PHE A 87 12.42 1.58 5.96
C PHE A 87 12.91 0.57 7.00
N LYS A 88 13.40 1.07 8.14
CA LYS A 88 14.12 0.29 9.17
C LYS A 88 13.18 -0.32 10.22
N LYS A 89 13.76 -1.02 11.20
CA LYS A 89 13.11 -1.43 12.47
C LYS A 89 12.23 -0.29 13.02
N ASN A 90 11.05 -0.66 13.52
CA ASN A 90 9.99 0.23 14.03
C ASN A 90 9.24 1.05 12.97
N SER A 91 9.40 0.74 11.68
CA SER A 91 8.52 1.30 10.65
C SER A 91 7.25 0.47 10.52
N TYR A 92 6.14 1.15 10.29
CA TYR A 92 4.83 0.57 10.10
C TYR A 92 4.34 0.91 8.71
N ALA A 93 3.64 -0.03 8.07
CA ALA A 93 2.98 0.15 6.82
C ALA A 93 1.46 0.23 7.03
N LEU A 94 0.82 1.10 6.26
CA LEU A 94 -0.63 1.12 6.13
C LEU A 94 -1.08 -0.10 5.31
N MET A 95 -1.92 -0.93 5.90
CA MET A 95 -2.54 -2.07 5.23
C MET A 95 -4.06 -1.99 5.39
N MET A 96 -4.78 -2.81 4.64
CA MET A 96 -6.23 -2.92 4.70
C MET A 96 -6.65 -4.38 4.93
N LEU A 97 -7.65 -4.57 5.77
CA LEU A 97 -8.46 -5.79 5.85
C LEU A 97 -9.72 -5.54 5.04
N GLU A 98 -9.92 -6.31 3.99
CA GLU A 98 -11.11 -6.27 3.16
C GLU A 98 -11.98 -7.48 3.48
N GLU A 99 -13.22 -7.23 3.91
CA GLU A 99 -14.19 -8.26 4.25
C GLU A 99 -15.17 -8.46 3.09
N THR A 100 -15.23 -9.69 2.56
CA THR A 100 -16.18 -10.10 1.52
C THR A 100 -16.85 -11.41 1.93
N ASN A 101 -18.17 -11.34 2.20
CA ASN A 101 -19.02 -12.45 2.65
C ASN A 101 -18.47 -13.19 3.88
N ASP A 102 -17.58 -14.17 3.68
CA ASP A 102 -16.98 -15.04 4.70
C ASP A 102 -15.44 -14.95 4.75
N LYS A 103 -14.83 -14.10 3.93
CA LYS A 103 -13.38 -13.97 3.79
C LYS A 103 -12.91 -12.60 4.25
N VAL A 104 -11.82 -12.59 5.00
CA VAL A 104 -11.07 -11.38 5.33
C VAL A 104 -9.73 -11.46 4.61
N THR A 105 -9.45 -10.50 3.74
CA THR A 105 -8.18 -10.47 2.99
C THR A 105 -7.32 -9.32 3.49
N LEU A 106 -6.07 -9.62 3.84
CA LEU A 106 -5.07 -8.63 4.19
C LEU A 106 -4.34 -8.17 2.93
N LEU A 107 -4.41 -6.87 2.64
CA LEU A 107 -3.94 -6.24 1.41
C LEU A 107 -3.19 -4.94 1.69
N TYR A 108 -2.40 -4.49 0.71
CA TYR A 108 -2.07 -3.08 0.58
C TYR A 108 -3.14 -2.36 -0.26
N PRO A 109 -3.34 -1.05 -0.09
CA PRO A 109 -4.22 -0.27 -0.96
C PRO A 109 -3.92 -0.52 -2.44
N LYS A 110 -4.95 -0.96 -3.18
CA LYS A 110 -4.93 -1.20 -4.63
C LYS A 110 -5.83 -0.18 -5.32
N LEU A 111 -5.32 0.53 -6.30
CA LEU A 111 -6.01 1.58 -7.06
C LEU A 111 -6.09 1.18 -8.52
N SER A 112 -7.21 1.45 -9.19
CA SER A 112 -7.30 1.30 -10.64
C SER A 112 -6.32 2.25 -11.33
N PHE A 113 -5.60 1.74 -12.32
CA PHE A 113 -4.70 2.53 -13.13
C PHE A 113 -5.30 2.77 -14.51
N ASN A 114 -5.19 4.01 -15.00
CA ASN A 114 -5.46 4.37 -16.38
C ASN A 114 -4.16 4.93 -16.93
N THR A 115 -3.66 4.38 -18.04
CA THR A 115 -2.37 4.73 -18.64
C THR A 115 -2.24 6.20 -19.04
N ASN A 116 -3.35 6.94 -19.11
CA ASN A 116 -3.35 8.37 -19.44
C ASN A 116 -3.13 9.29 -18.22
N ASP A 117 -3.19 8.76 -17.00
CA ASP A 117 -3.05 9.53 -15.76
C ASP A 117 -1.68 9.28 -15.12
N ASP A 118 -1.11 10.31 -14.49
CA ASP A 118 0.09 10.16 -13.66
C ASP A 118 -0.22 9.28 -12.42
N PRO A 119 0.49 8.15 -12.22
CA PRO A 119 0.29 7.29 -11.05
C PRO A 119 0.39 8.01 -9.71
N GLU A 120 1.31 8.96 -9.57
CA GLU A 120 1.49 9.72 -8.33
C GLU A 120 0.27 10.59 -8.05
N ASP A 121 -0.29 11.21 -9.09
CA ASP A 121 -1.51 12.00 -8.97
C ASP A 121 -2.72 11.13 -8.62
N ILE A 122 -2.82 9.91 -9.15
CA ILE A 122 -3.87 8.96 -8.75
C ILE A 122 -3.80 8.68 -7.24
N ILE A 123 -2.60 8.39 -6.73
CA ILE A 123 -2.37 8.12 -5.30
C ILE A 123 -2.76 9.34 -4.45
N ILE A 124 -2.33 10.54 -4.83
CA ILE A 124 -2.63 11.77 -4.10
C ILE A 124 -4.12 12.11 -4.16
N LYS A 125 -4.78 11.94 -5.32
CA LYS A 125 -6.22 12.13 -5.46
C LYS A 125 -7.00 11.14 -4.59
N TRP A 126 -6.60 9.87 -4.54
CA TRP A 126 -7.20 8.86 -3.66
C TRP A 126 -7.10 9.27 -2.19
N LEU A 127 -5.91 9.68 -1.73
CA LEU A 127 -5.72 10.13 -0.35
C LEU A 127 -6.58 11.35 -0.02
N LYS A 128 -6.60 12.37 -0.88
CA LYS A 128 -7.42 13.58 -0.68
C LYS A 128 -8.92 13.29 -0.56
N LYS A 129 -9.41 12.23 -1.22
CA LYS A 129 -10.82 11.81 -1.12
C LYS A 129 -11.14 11.15 0.23
N LYS A 130 -10.13 10.63 0.93
CA LYS A 130 -10.31 9.80 2.15
C LYS A 130 -9.85 10.50 3.43
N ILE A 131 -8.92 11.46 3.35
CA ILE A 131 -8.41 12.22 4.48
C ILE A 131 -8.35 13.72 4.15
N ASN A 132 -8.68 14.57 5.13
CA ASN A 132 -8.78 16.03 4.94
C ASN A 132 -7.46 16.69 4.54
N LYS A 133 -6.33 16.23 5.12
CA LYS A 133 -5.00 16.79 4.85
C LYS A 133 -4.04 15.63 4.55
N VAL A 134 -3.59 15.55 3.30
CA VAL A 134 -2.53 14.62 2.90
C VAL A 134 -1.18 15.17 3.38
N PRO A 135 -0.39 14.43 4.16
CA PRO A 135 0.94 14.85 4.58
C PRO A 135 1.83 15.21 3.37
N LYS A 136 2.54 16.34 3.42
CA LYS A 136 3.35 16.79 2.27
C LYS A 136 4.52 15.84 2.02
N SER A 137 4.99 15.18 3.08
CA SER A 137 5.97 14.11 3.04
C SER A 137 5.63 13.00 2.04
N ILE A 138 4.35 12.64 1.87
CA ILE A 138 3.92 11.63 0.91
C ILE A 138 4.21 12.10 -0.51
N LYS A 139 3.71 13.28 -0.90
CA LYS A 139 3.89 13.81 -2.26
C LYS A 139 5.37 13.90 -2.68
N LYS A 140 6.27 14.19 -1.74
CA LYS A 140 7.71 14.32 -2.02
C LYS A 140 8.47 12.98 -2.04
N SER A 141 7.83 11.88 -1.68
CA SER A 141 8.50 10.59 -1.47
C SER A 141 7.84 9.41 -2.15
N ILE A 142 6.74 9.62 -2.86
CA ILE A 142 6.18 8.61 -3.77
C ILE A 142 7.27 8.24 -4.78
N LYS A 143 7.46 6.93 -4.97
CA LYS A 143 8.34 6.40 -6.00
C LYS A 143 7.84 5.06 -6.50
N HIS A 144 7.99 4.83 -7.79
CA HIS A 144 7.85 3.51 -8.39
C HIS A 144 9.04 2.64 -7.96
N VAL A 145 8.78 1.40 -7.56
CA VAL A 145 9.84 0.49 -7.08
C VAL A 145 9.88 -0.84 -7.84
N GLY A 146 8.86 -1.13 -8.66
CA GLY A 146 8.81 -2.32 -9.49
C GLY A 146 7.40 -2.68 -9.91
N ILE A 147 7.32 -3.71 -10.75
CA ILE A 147 6.06 -4.34 -11.15
C ILE A 147 5.94 -5.64 -10.36
N ILE A 148 4.79 -5.87 -9.76
CA ILE A 148 4.49 -7.05 -8.95
C ILE A 148 3.20 -7.70 -9.41
N GLY A 149 2.95 -8.91 -8.91
CA GLY A 149 1.78 -9.70 -9.24
C GLY A 149 2.15 -10.91 -10.09
N MET A 150 1.41 -12.00 -9.93
CA MET A 150 1.66 -13.25 -10.68
C MET A 150 0.77 -13.38 -11.91
N ASN A 151 -0.46 -12.85 -11.84
CA ASN A 151 -1.49 -12.98 -12.87
C ASN A 151 -1.99 -11.62 -13.40
N GLU A 152 -1.53 -10.53 -12.79
CA GLU A 152 -1.87 -9.15 -13.15
C GLU A 152 -0.60 -8.31 -12.93
N ASP A 153 -0.29 -7.44 -13.89
CA ASP A 153 0.80 -6.48 -13.73
C ASP A 153 0.31 -5.32 -12.86
N ILE A 154 0.93 -5.19 -11.69
CA ILE A 154 0.59 -4.16 -10.70
C ILE A 154 1.81 -3.27 -10.50
N LEU A 155 1.66 -1.97 -10.74
CA LEU A 155 2.71 -1.00 -10.44
C LEU A 155 2.83 -0.83 -8.93
N LEU A 156 3.99 -1.17 -8.38
CA LEU A 156 4.26 -0.99 -6.95
C LEU A 156 4.86 0.39 -6.70
N TYR A 157 4.15 1.17 -5.91
CA TYR A 157 4.59 2.46 -5.41
C TYR A 157 4.79 2.42 -3.90
N VAL A 158 5.84 3.08 -3.44
CA VAL A 158 6.15 3.23 -2.01
C VAL A 158 6.25 4.71 -1.69
N ALA A 159 5.69 5.14 -0.56
CA ALA A 159 5.85 6.51 -0.08
C ALA A 159 6.06 6.56 1.42
N LYS A 160 6.83 7.57 1.86
CA LYS A 160 7.10 7.82 3.27
C LYS A 160 6.07 8.79 3.85
N VAL A 161 5.47 8.40 4.96
CA VAL A 161 4.58 9.26 5.75
C VAL A 161 5.34 9.81 6.95
N ARG A 162 5.26 11.12 7.15
CA ARG A 162 5.74 11.84 8.33
C ARG A 162 4.67 12.86 8.73
N ASP A 163 4.51 13.08 10.03
CA ASP A 163 3.67 14.15 10.55
C ASP A 163 4.35 15.51 10.25
N ASP A 164 3.76 16.32 9.36
CA ASP A 164 4.31 17.60 8.88
C ASP A 164 3.29 18.75 8.71
#